data_AF-A0A517YJR5-F1
#
_entry.id   AF-A0A517YJR5-F1
#
_cell.length_a   1.000
_cell.length_b   1.000
_cell.length_c   1.000
_cell.angle_alpha   90.00
_cell.angle_beta   90.00
_cell.angle_gamma   90.00
#
_symmetry.space_group_name_H-M   'P 1'
#
loop_
_entity.id
_entity.type
_entity.pdbx_description
1 polymer ?
#
loop_
_entity_poly.entity_id
_entity_poly.type
_entity_poly.pdbx_seq_one_letter_code
_entity_poly.pdbx_strand_id
1 'polypeptide(L)'
;MSDRPPVWRMVQEAVEKLGSPTTNKAIRDYILAKYGEVNEKTIACQIIICSVNHPSRVHYPENKRPRICNSRYDFLFRTGTGEVTRFDATIHGQWEMRLNAFGKLEVGQAISGPPDDPENDDDPTDEAGLPFALECHLRDFLEKNISIIKVDNSPLKIFRDHEGNAGIEYDTDVGRIDILAIDSANNLVVIELKVSRGSDRVIGQILRYMGWVKKHLAGERKVAGIIVACNIDDKLRYAASLLTDVMLFEYQLKFDLDRVALK
;
A
#
# COMPACT_ATOMS: atom_id res chain seq x y z
N MET A 1 -22.26 -7.57 -41.77
CA MET A 1 -21.30 -6.81 -40.94
C MET A 1 -20.35 -7.83 -40.37
N SER A 2 -19.03 -7.70 -40.58
CA SER A 2 -18.06 -8.67 -40.07
C SER A 2 -18.26 -8.83 -38.56
N ASP A 3 -18.55 -10.06 -38.13
CA ASP A 3 -19.00 -10.42 -36.78
C ASP A 3 -17.80 -10.41 -35.81
N ARG A 4 -17.15 -9.23 -35.72
CA ARG A 4 -15.91 -9.05 -34.98
C ARG A 4 -16.27 -8.94 -33.50
N PRO A 5 -15.78 -9.87 -32.66
CA PRO A 5 -16.13 -9.86 -31.25
C PRO A 5 -15.57 -8.59 -30.58
N PRO A 6 -16.17 -8.13 -29.47
CA PRO A 6 -15.63 -7.00 -28.72
C PRO A 6 -14.22 -7.33 -28.19
N VAL A 7 -13.38 -6.30 -27.99
CA VAL A 7 -11.95 -6.50 -27.66
C VAL A 7 -11.75 -7.32 -26.37
N TRP A 8 -12.62 -7.20 -25.35
CA TRP A 8 -12.53 -8.06 -24.16
C TRP A 8 -12.70 -9.55 -24.46
N ARG A 9 -13.51 -9.92 -25.47
CA ARG A 9 -13.65 -11.31 -25.95
C ARG A 9 -12.41 -11.77 -26.69
N MET A 10 -11.77 -10.87 -27.44
CA MET A 10 -10.48 -11.17 -28.07
C MET A 10 -9.40 -11.45 -27.02
N VAL A 11 -9.37 -10.67 -25.93
CA VAL A 11 -8.47 -10.89 -24.78
C VAL A 11 -8.77 -12.23 -24.10
N GLN A 12 -10.04 -12.53 -23.85
CA GLN A 12 -10.46 -13.82 -23.28
C GLN A 12 -9.98 -14.99 -24.14
N GLU A 13 -10.22 -14.93 -25.45
CA GLU A 13 -9.82 -15.97 -26.39
C GLU A 13 -8.29 -16.12 -26.47
N ALA A 14 -7.54 -15.01 -26.45
CA ALA A 14 -6.08 -15.01 -26.46
C ALA A 14 -5.52 -15.76 -25.24
N VAL A 15 -6.05 -15.51 -24.04
CA VAL A 15 -5.60 -16.21 -22.82
C VAL A 15 -5.96 -17.69 -22.85
N GLU A 16 -7.14 -18.06 -23.37
CA GLU A 16 -7.52 -19.46 -23.55
C GLU A 16 -6.59 -20.22 -24.50
N LYS A 17 -6.02 -19.55 -25.50
CA LYS A 17 -5.13 -20.17 -26.51
C LYS A 17 -3.66 -20.15 -26.13
N LEU A 18 -3.19 -19.07 -25.50
CA LEU A 18 -1.79 -18.92 -25.09
C LEU A 18 -1.48 -19.73 -23.82
N GLY A 19 -2.49 -20.07 -23.02
CA GLY A 19 -2.32 -20.70 -21.73
C GLY A 19 -2.08 -19.69 -20.61
N SER A 20 -1.92 -20.22 -19.40
CA SER A 20 -1.85 -19.45 -18.16
C SER A 20 -0.70 -19.96 -17.30
N PRO A 21 0.25 -19.12 -16.87
CA PRO A 21 0.32 -17.66 -17.07
C PRO A 21 0.71 -17.26 -18.51
N THR A 22 0.45 -15.99 -18.87
CA THR A 22 0.84 -15.36 -20.14
C THR A 22 1.18 -13.88 -19.93
N THR A 23 1.54 -13.16 -21.00
CA THR A 23 1.94 -11.75 -20.95
C THR A 23 1.02 -10.83 -21.76
N ASN A 24 0.93 -9.57 -21.36
CA ASN A 24 0.19 -8.53 -22.09
C ASN A 24 0.67 -8.40 -23.54
N LYS A 25 1.99 -8.56 -23.75
CA LYS A 25 2.60 -8.57 -25.07
C LYS A 25 2.10 -9.75 -25.89
N ALA A 26 2.14 -10.97 -25.35
CA ALA A 26 1.66 -12.16 -26.07
C ALA A 26 0.17 -12.07 -26.42
N ILE A 27 -0.66 -11.57 -25.49
CA ILE A 27 -2.10 -11.33 -25.74
C ILE A 27 -2.29 -10.36 -26.91
N ARG A 28 -1.60 -9.21 -26.88
CA ARG A 28 -1.68 -8.22 -27.96
C ARG A 28 -1.23 -8.81 -29.30
N ASP A 29 -0.07 -9.46 -29.32
CA ASP A 29 0.52 -10.01 -30.52
C ASP A 29 -0.40 -11.10 -31.13
N TYR A 30 -1.04 -11.93 -30.30
CA TYR A 30 -2.08 -12.88 -30.72
C TYR A 30 -3.29 -12.19 -31.35
N ILE A 31 -3.82 -11.14 -30.70
CA ILE A 31 -5.00 -10.41 -31.18
C ILE A 31 -4.71 -9.75 -32.52
N LEU A 32 -3.55 -9.10 -32.67
CA LEU A 32 -3.14 -8.46 -33.92
C LEU A 32 -2.95 -9.49 -35.04
N ALA A 33 -2.34 -10.64 -34.73
CA ALA A 33 -2.14 -11.71 -35.70
C ALA A 33 -3.47 -12.33 -36.17
N LYS A 34 -4.44 -12.54 -35.26
CA LYS A 34 -5.70 -13.21 -35.59
C LYS A 34 -6.74 -12.26 -36.19
N TYR A 35 -6.90 -11.08 -35.61
CA TYR A 35 -7.98 -10.17 -35.96
C TYR A 35 -7.53 -9.04 -36.88
N GLY A 36 -6.23 -8.79 -37.06
CA GLY A 36 -5.71 -7.67 -37.86
C GLY A 36 -5.70 -6.36 -37.08
N GLU A 37 -6.08 -5.25 -37.72
CA GLU A 37 -6.03 -3.91 -37.11
C GLU A 37 -7.00 -3.78 -35.92
N VAL A 38 -6.45 -3.88 -34.71
CA VAL A 38 -7.10 -3.60 -33.43
C VAL A 38 -6.23 -2.59 -32.70
N ASN A 39 -6.84 -1.55 -32.11
CA ASN A 39 -6.08 -0.52 -31.41
C ASN A 39 -5.37 -1.10 -30.17
N GLU A 40 -4.04 -1.01 -30.14
CA GLU A 40 -3.21 -1.54 -29.06
C GLU A 40 -3.55 -0.93 -27.69
N LYS A 41 -3.85 0.38 -27.63
CA LYS A 41 -4.29 1.03 -26.39
C LYS A 41 -5.62 0.45 -25.93
N THR A 42 -6.53 0.15 -26.84
CA THR A 42 -7.80 -0.51 -26.50
C THR A 42 -7.57 -1.92 -25.96
N ILE A 43 -6.63 -2.68 -26.53
CA ILE A 43 -6.25 -4.01 -25.99
C ILE A 43 -5.70 -3.85 -24.55
N ALA A 44 -4.78 -2.92 -24.34
CA ALA A 44 -4.21 -2.64 -23.02
C ALA A 44 -5.28 -2.24 -22.00
N CYS A 45 -6.20 -1.33 -22.36
CA CYS A 45 -7.34 -0.97 -21.52
C CYS A 45 -8.23 -2.17 -21.19
N GLN A 46 -8.49 -3.06 -22.15
CA GLN A 46 -9.32 -4.24 -21.91
C GLN A 46 -8.64 -5.26 -21.01
N ILE A 47 -7.31 -5.42 -21.08
CA ILE A 47 -6.56 -6.23 -20.13
C ILE A 47 -6.71 -5.66 -18.71
N ILE A 48 -6.63 -4.34 -18.54
CA ILE A 48 -6.85 -3.67 -17.24
C ILE A 48 -8.28 -3.88 -16.75
N ILE A 49 -9.29 -3.64 -17.61
CA ILE A 49 -10.71 -3.84 -17.29
C ILE A 49 -10.94 -5.28 -16.81
N CYS A 50 -10.28 -6.26 -17.45
CA CYS A 50 -10.52 -7.68 -17.21
C CYS A 50 -9.71 -8.29 -16.04
N SER A 51 -8.73 -7.55 -15.51
CA SER A 51 -7.84 -8.00 -14.43
C SER A 51 -8.40 -7.63 -13.06
N VAL A 52 -8.81 -8.63 -12.28
CA VAL A 52 -9.60 -8.41 -11.05
C VAL A 52 -8.87 -7.61 -9.99
N ASN A 53 -7.55 -7.78 -9.90
CA ASN A 53 -6.67 -7.13 -8.94
C ASN A 53 -5.98 -5.88 -9.50
N HIS A 54 -6.39 -5.37 -10.67
CA HIS A 54 -5.76 -4.17 -11.23
C HIS A 54 -6.43 -2.90 -10.68
N PRO A 55 -5.72 -2.04 -9.93
CA PRO A 55 -6.34 -0.90 -9.23
C PRO A 55 -7.03 0.09 -10.17
N SER A 56 -6.37 0.44 -11.28
CA SER A 56 -6.90 1.41 -12.25
C SER A 56 -8.19 0.97 -12.96
N ARG A 57 -8.64 -0.30 -12.78
CA ARG A 57 -9.87 -0.78 -13.41
C ARG A 57 -11.10 -0.01 -12.92
N VAL A 58 -11.06 0.61 -11.74
CA VAL A 58 -12.11 1.46 -11.15
C VAL A 58 -12.52 2.63 -12.05
N HIS A 59 -11.63 3.09 -12.93
CA HIS A 59 -11.87 4.26 -13.78
C HIS A 59 -12.71 3.94 -15.02
N TYR A 60 -12.98 2.66 -15.30
CA TYR A 60 -13.70 2.20 -16.48
C TYR A 60 -15.19 1.95 -16.19
N PRO A 61 -16.11 2.33 -17.10
CA PRO A 61 -17.55 2.23 -16.88
C PRO A 61 -18.04 0.86 -16.38
N GLU A 62 -17.43 -0.23 -16.83
CA GLU A 62 -17.72 -1.62 -16.46
C GLU A 62 -17.51 -1.90 -14.96
N ASN A 63 -16.66 -1.11 -14.31
CA ASN A 63 -16.20 -1.31 -12.94
C ASN A 63 -16.52 -0.11 -12.03
N LYS A 64 -17.29 0.90 -12.48
CA LYS A 64 -17.58 2.12 -11.72
C LYS A 64 -18.63 1.97 -10.59
N ARG A 65 -18.89 0.76 -10.11
CA ARG A 65 -19.90 0.50 -9.07
C ARG A 65 -19.40 -0.56 -8.09
N PRO A 66 -19.76 -0.46 -6.80
CA PRO A 66 -19.45 -1.50 -5.83
C PRO A 66 -20.09 -2.84 -6.22
N ARG A 67 -19.30 -3.91 -6.26
CA ARG A 67 -19.73 -5.27 -6.63
C ARG A 67 -18.64 -6.29 -6.34
N ILE A 68 -19.03 -7.54 -6.09
CA ILE A 68 -18.12 -8.69 -6.14
C ILE A 68 -17.67 -8.91 -7.60
N CYS A 69 -16.41 -9.33 -7.78
CA CYS A 69 -15.80 -9.65 -9.07
C CYS A 69 -16.24 -11.04 -9.56
N ASN A 70 -17.40 -11.12 -10.18
CA ASN A 70 -17.98 -12.36 -10.74
C ASN A 70 -18.68 -12.15 -12.10
N SER A 71 -18.37 -11.04 -12.78
CA SER A 71 -18.97 -10.67 -14.06
C SER A 71 -18.17 -11.21 -15.25
N ARG A 72 -18.70 -11.01 -16.46
CA ARG A 72 -18.00 -11.31 -17.73
C ARG A 72 -16.67 -10.58 -17.92
N TYR A 73 -16.39 -9.55 -17.12
CA TYR A 73 -15.14 -8.79 -17.14
C TYR A 73 -14.20 -9.18 -16.00
N ASP A 74 -14.45 -10.26 -15.26
CA ASP A 74 -13.64 -10.67 -14.11
C ASP A 74 -12.99 -12.03 -14.39
N PHE A 75 -12.00 -12.07 -15.29
CA PHE A 75 -11.41 -13.34 -15.74
C PHE A 75 -9.87 -13.35 -15.81
N LEU A 76 -9.20 -12.22 -15.57
CA LEU A 76 -7.73 -12.16 -15.47
C LEU A 76 -7.31 -11.82 -14.03
N PHE A 77 -6.14 -12.30 -13.64
CA PHE A 77 -5.45 -11.96 -12.41
C PHE A 77 -4.00 -11.61 -12.76
N ARG A 78 -3.50 -10.47 -12.28
CA ARG A 78 -2.13 -10.01 -12.54
C ARG A 78 -1.17 -10.66 -11.55
N THR A 79 -0.13 -11.32 -12.04
CA THR A 79 0.90 -11.99 -11.22
C THR A 79 2.21 -11.20 -11.14
N GLY A 80 2.40 -10.23 -12.04
CA GLY A 80 3.62 -9.43 -12.13
C GLY A 80 3.48 -8.28 -13.13
N THR A 81 4.57 -7.57 -13.40
CA THR A 81 4.58 -6.49 -14.39
C THR A 81 4.40 -7.05 -15.80
N GLY A 82 3.24 -6.81 -16.40
CA GLY A 82 2.91 -7.28 -17.74
C GLY A 82 2.53 -8.76 -17.81
N GLU A 83 2.39 -9.44 -16.68
CA GLU A 83 2.05 -10.87 -16.59
C GLU A 83 0.67 -11.08 -15.98
N VAL A 84 -0.10 -11.98 -16.58
CA VAL A 84 -1.46 -12.32 -16.15
C VAL A 84 -1.71 -13.83 -16.20
N THR A 85 -2.58 -14.30 -15.31
CA THR A 85 -3.13 -15.65 -15.28
C THR A 85 -4.66 -15.57 -15.33
N ARG A 86 -5.32 -16.69 -15.63
CA ARG A 86 -6.78 -16.80 -15.53
C ARG A 86 -7.18 -16.63 -14.06
N PHE A 87 -8.13 -15.74 -13.80
CA PHE A 87 -8.66 -15.57 -12.47
C PHE A 87 -9.48 -16.81 -12.06
N ASP A 88 -9.21 -17.26 -10.85
CA ASP A 88 -9.92 -18.32 -10.15
C ASP A 88 -10.05 -17.88 -8.70
N ALA A 89 -11.29 -17.65 -8.24
CA ALA A 89 -11.54 -17.16 -6.89
C ALA A 89 -11.15 -18.16 -5.79
N THR A 90 -11.03 -19.45 -6.12
CA THR A 90 -10.60 -20.48 -5.15
C THR A 90 -9.10 -20.42 -4.89
N ILE A 91 -8.32 -19.99 -5.89
CA ILE A 91 -6.85 -19.89 -5.81
C ILE A 91 -6.42 -18.48 -5.41
N HIS A 92 -7.03 -17.47 -6.03
CA HIS A 92 -6.62 -16.07 -5.92
C HIS A 92 -7.46 -15.27 -4.92
N GLY A 93 -8.38 -15.95 -4.22
CA GLY A 93 -9.38 -15.33 -3.35
C GLY A 93 -10.48 -14.61 -4.11
N GLN A 94 -11.55 -14.26 -3.39
CA GLN A 94 -12.62 -13.45 -3.96
C GLN A 94 -12.17 -11.99 -4.01
N TRP A 95 -12.54 -11.27 -5.06
CA TRP A 95 -12.22 -9.84 -5.24
C TRP A 95 -13.52 -9.04 -5.33
N GLU A 96 -13.45 -7.76 -4.98
CA GLU A 96 -14.58 -6.83 -5.05
C GLU A 96 -14.13 -5.42 -5.45
N MET A 97 -15.06 -4.71 -6.09
CA MET A 97 -15.07 -3.26 -6.15
C MET A 97 -15.75 -2.76 -4.88
N ARG A 98 -15.04 -2.06 -4.00
CA ARG A 98 -15.58 -1.57 -2.73
C ARG A 98 -15.42 -0.07 -2.59
N LEU A 99 -16.28 0.55 -1.79
CA LEU A 99 -16.08 1.94 -1.39
C LEU A 99 -15.15 1.96 -0.17
N ASN A 100 -14.12 2.80 -0.24
CA ASN A 100 -13.26 3.05 0.90
C ASN A 100 -13.92 3.99 1.91
N ALA A 101 -13.22 4.28 3.00
CA ALA A 101 -13.71 5.13 4.08
C ALA A 101 -14.09 6.56 3.63
N PHE A 102 -13.63 7.00 2.46
CA PHE A 102 -13.91 8.31 1.86
C PHE A 102 -14.99 8.23 0.77
N GLY A 103 -15.64 7.08 0.59
CA GLY A 103 -16.66 6.87 -0.44
C GLY A 103 -16.08 6.76 -1.86
N LYS A 104 -14.77 6.59 -2.01
CA LYS A 104 -14.13 6.37 -3.30
C LYS A 104 -14.07 4.89 -3.62
N LEU A 105 -14.29 4.53 -4.89
CA LEU A 105 -14.23 3.16 -5.36
C LEU A 105 -12.78 2.68 -5.50
N GLU A 106 -12.50 1.52 -4.91
CA GLU A 106 -11.22 0.81 -4.99
C GLU A 106 -11.44 -0.68 -5.27
N VAL A 107 -10.37 -1.36 -5.66
CA VAL A 107 -10.33 -2.82 -5.80
C VAL A 107 -9.79 -3.40 -4.51
N GLY A 108 -10.41 -4.46 -3.99
CA GLY A 108 -9.91 -5.18 -2.81
C GLY A 108 -10.27 -6.66 -2.84
N GLN A 109 -9.57 -7.46 -2.04
CA GLN A 109 -9.90 -8.85 -1.83
C GLN A 109 -11.09 -8.94 -0.85
N ALA A 110 -12.17 -9.64 -1.23
CA ALA A 110 -13.36 -9.82 -0.43
C ALA A 110 -13.09 -10.88 0.67
N ILE A 111 -13.28 -10.49 1.92
CA ILE A 111 -13.05 -11.34 3.10
C ILE A 111 -14.28 -12.24 3.28
N SER A 112 -14.13 -13.56 3.14
CA SER A 112 -15.17 -14.54 3.49
C SER A 112 -14.92 -15.05 4.92
N GLY A 113 -15.49 -14.38 5.93
CA GLY A 113 -15.42 -14.79 7.34
C GLY A 113 -15.82 -13.66 8.30
N PRO A 114 -16.24 -13.96 9.55
CA PRO A 114 -16.46 -12.93 10.57
C PRO A 114 -15.17 -12.12 10.77
N PRO A 115 -15.27 -10.84 11.18
CA PRO A 115 -14.27 -9.83 10.89
C PRO A 115 -13.05 -9.95 11.81
N ASP A 116 -12.14 -10.87 11.50
CA ASP A 116 -10.79 -10.90 12.06
C ASP A 116 -9.76 -11.07 10.93
N ASP A 117 -8.72 -10.23 10.99
CA ASP A 117 -7.53 -10.06 10.15
C ASP A 117 -7.59 -9.42 8.75
N PRO A 118 -7.10 -8.16 8.59
CA PRO A 118 -6.96 -7.42 7.34
C PRO A 118 -5.52 -7.52 6.79
N GLU A 119 -5.14 -8.59 6.10
CA GLU A 119 -3.84 -8.65 5.42
C GLU A 119 -3.99 -8.63 3.88
N ASN A 120 -3.90 -7.43 3.27
CA ASN A 120 -3.38 -7.14 1.91
C ASN A 120 -3.51 -5.65 1.56
N ASP A 121 -2.65 -4.84 2.17
CA ASP A 121 -2.26 -3.50 1.71
C ASP A 121 -0.90 -3.61 0.99
N ASP A 122 -0.95 -3.97 -0.29
CA ASP A 122 0.13 -3.73 -1.25
C ASP A 122 -0.33 -2.56 -2.13
N ASP A 123 0.08 -1.33 -1.77
CA ASP A 123 0.05 -0.17 -2.67
C ASP A 123 1.39 -0.15 -3.43
N PRO A 124 1.38 0.03 -4.77
CA PRO A 124 1.28 1.39 -5.28
C PRO A 124 0.40 1.50 -6.54
N THR A 125 -0.60 2.40 -6.54
CA THR A 125 -1.06 3.07 -7.77
C THR A 125 -1.59 4.49 -7.54
N ASP A 126 -0.77 5.47 -7.93
CA ASP A 126 -1.07 6.78 -8.54
C ASP A 126 -2.09 7.75 -7.89
N GLU A 127 -2.59 7.49 -6.68
CA GLU A 127 -2.99 8.52 -5.71
C GLU A 127 -2.02 8.64 -4.52
N ALA A 128 -0.89 7.93 -4.59
CA ALA A 128 0.18 7.96 -3.61
C ALA A 128 0.70 9.37 -3.33
N GLY A 129 0.59 10.33 -4.27
CA GLY A 129 1.20 11.65 -4.14
C GLY A 129 0.79 12.45 -2.90
N LEU A 130 -0.49 12.48 -2.51
CA LEU A 130 -0.93 13.30 -1.37
C LEU A 130 -0.66 12.63 -0.01
N PRO A 131 -1.02 11.34 0.19
CA PRO A 131 -0.69 10.64 1.43
C PRO A 131 0.82 10.48 1.61
N PHE A 132 1.56 10.12 0.56
CA PHE A 132 3.03 10.06 0.60
C PHE A 132 3.63 11.44 0.86
N ALA A 133 3.16 12.51 0.19
CA ALA A 133 3.64 13.85 0.48
C ALA A 133 3.36 14.24 1.94
N LEU A 134 2.22 13.85 2.50
CA LEU A 134 1.92 14.08 3.91
C LEU A 134 2.81 13.24 4.84
N GLU A 135 3.18 12.01 4.48
CA GLU A 135 4.12 11.17 5.25
C GLU A 135 5.51 11.78 5.23
N CYS A 136 5.98 12.18 4.05
CA CYS A 136 7.23 12.91 3.89
C CYS A 136 7.22 14.24 4.66
N HIS A 137 6.14 15.03 4.57
CA HIS A 137 6.03 16.28 5.31
C HIS A 137 5.99 16.06 6.83
N LEU A 138 5.30 15.01 7.30
CA LEU A 138 5.29 14.64 8.71
C LEU A 138 6.69 14.25 9.18
N ARG A 139 7.41 13.47 8.39
CA ARG A 139 8.80 13.09 8.67
C ARG A 139 9.72 14.31 8.71
N ASP A 140 9.67 15.19 7.71
CA ASP A 140 10.50 16.41 7.64
C ASP A 140 10.19 17.35 8.81
N PHE A 141 8.93 17.40 9.25
CA PHE A 141 8.54 18.11 10.46
C PHE A 141 9.13 17.46 11.71
N LEU A 142 9.04 16.13 11.85
CA LEU A 142 9.57 15.39 12.99
C LEU A 142 11.10 15.37 13.03
N GLU A 143 11.81 15.39 11.91
CA GLU A 143 13.26 15.53 11.87
C GLU A 143 13.71 16.77 12.66
N LYS A 144 13.01 17.89 12.46
CA LYS A 144 13.32 19.18 13.08
C LYS A 144 12.74 19.33 14.49
N ASN A 145 11.71 18.54 14.81
CA ASN A 145 10.92 18.68 16.03
C ASN A 145 10.80 17.38 16.83
N ILE A 146 11.77 16.47 16.70
CA ILE A 146 11.67 15.12 17.28
C ILE A 146 11.39 15.12 18.79
N SER A 147 11.82 16.18 19.48
CA SER A 147 11.58 16.41 20.90
C SER A 147 10.10 16.52 21.30
N ILE A 148 9.17 16.68 20.34
CA ILE A 148 7.73 16.63 20.64
C ILE A 148 7.28 15.23 21.01
N ILE A 149 7.95 14.19 20.48
CA ILE A 149 7.71 12.80 20.88
C ILE A 149 8.41 12.60 22.21
N LYS A 150 7.62 12.23 23.23
CA LYS A 150 8.09 12.02 24.60
C LYS A 150 7.87 10.57 25.00
N VAL A 151 8.95 9.90 25.37
CA VAL A 151 8.95 8.57 25.99
C VAL A 151 9.32 8.78 27.46
N ASP A 152 8.50 8.28 28.38
CA ASP A 152 8.66 8.49 29.82
C ASP A 152 8.90 9.96 30.21
N ASN A 153 8.08 10.87 29.63
CA ASN A 153 8.17 12.33 29.77
C ASN A 153 9.49 12.97 29.28
N SER A 154 10.38 12.20 28.66
CA SER A 154 11.65 12.68 28.12
C SER A 154 11.59 12.84 26.60
N PRO A 155 12.12 13.94 26.04
CA PRO A 155 12.15 14.13 24.59
C PRO A 155 13.14 13.17 23.91
N LEU A 156 12.77 12.69 22.72
CA LEU A 156 13.69 11.94 21.87
C LEU A 156 14.71 12.85 21.19
N LYS A 157 15.79 12.24 20.68
CA LYS A 157 16.78 12.88 19.80
C LYS A 157 17.03 12.00 18.58
N ILE A 158 17.30 12.61 17.42
CA ILE A 158 17.66 11.86 16.21
C ILE A 158 18.95 11.08 16.46
N PHE A 159 18.94 9.79 16.13
CA PHE A 159 20.13 8.95 16.20
C PHE A 159 21.13 9.40 15.14
N ARG A 160 22.43 9.29 15.45
CA ARG A 160 23.50 9.44 14.47
C ARG A 160 24.42 8.23 14.57
N ASP A 161 24.71 7.62 13.43
CA ASP A 161 25.66 6.50 13.39
C ASP A 161 27.11 7.00 13.47
N HIS A 162 28.04 6.04 13.40
CA HIS A 162 29.47 6.31 13.51
C HIS A 162 30.05 7.08 12.31
N GLU A 163 29.37 7.06 11.16
CA GLU A 163 29.73 7.83 9.97
C GLU A 163 29.11 9.24 10.00
N GLY A 164 28.22 9.50 10.97
CA GLY A 164 27.54 10.77 11.15
C GLY A 164 26.19 10.86 10.42
N ASN A 165 25.74 9.79 9.77
CA ASN A 165 24.46 9.75 9.08
C ASN A 165 23.32 9.90 10.11
N ALA A 166 22.34 10.74 9.79
CA ALA A 166 21.17 10.91 10.63
C ALA A 166 20.22 9.72 10.48
N GLY A 167 19.54 9.35 11.56
CA GLY A 167 18.47 8.36 11.56
C GLY A 167 17.18 8.87 10.91
N ILE A 168 17.24 9.33 9.66
CA ILE A 168 16.08 9.76 8.87
C ILE A 168 16.13 8.99 7.57
N GLU A 169 15.03 8.35 7.18
CA GLU A 169 15.01 7.43 6.03
C GLU A 169 16.19 6.43 6.07
N TYR A 170 16.45 5.86 7.25
CA TYR A 170 17.65 5.07 7.52
C TYR A 170 17.56 3.73 6.79
N ASP A 171 18.40 3.56 5.77
CA ASP A 171 18.42 2.36 4.93
C ASP A 171 18.99 1.15 5.68
N THR A 172 18.33 0.00 5.50
CA THR A 172 18.73 -1.30 6.06
C THR A 172 18.51 -2.42 5.06
N ASP A 173 19.05 -3.60 5.32
CA ASP A 173 18.85 -4.78 4.45
C ASP A 173 17.39 -5.27 4.41
N VAL A 174 16.54 -4.81 5.34
CA VAL A 174 15.16 -5.27 5.52
C VAL A 174 14.12 -4.19 5.20
N GLY A 175 14.56 -3.09 4.59
CA GLY A 175 13.74 -1.93 4.25
C GLY A 175 14.29 -0.65 4.85
N ARG A 176 13.55 0.44 4.67
CA ARG A 176 13.96 1.78 5.10
C ARG A 176 13.15 2.21 6.31
N ILE A 177 13.85 2.59 7.38
CA ILE A 177 13.24 3.09 8.61
C ILE A 177 12.93 4.57 8.43
N ASP A 178 11.70 5.01 8.70
CA ASP A 178 11.34 6.43 8.55
C ASP A 178 12.19 7.33 9.45
N ILE A 179 12.23 7.03 10.75
CA ILE A 179 13.08 7.72 11.73
C ILE A 179 13.67 6.73 12.73
N LEU A 180 14.97 6.81 12.96
CA LEU A 180 15.69 6.17 14.05
C LEU A 180 16.16 7.23 15.05
N ALA A 181 15.77 7.06 16.30
CA ALA A 181 16.00 8.01 17.38
C ALA A 181 16.66 7.33 18.59
N ILE A 182 17.03 8.15 19.58
CA ILE A 182 17.46 7.73 20.91
C ILE A 182 16.62 8.38 21.99
N ASP A 183 16.36 7.62 23.06
CA ASP A 183 15.75 8.14 24.29
C ASP A 183 16.80 8.80 25.22
N SER A 184 16.35 9.27 26.39
CA SER A 184 17.22 9.91 27.38
C SER A 184 18.23 8.96 28.04
N ALA A 185 17.97 7.64 28.00
CA ALA A 185 18.87 6.59 28.44
C ALA A 185 19.77 6.04 27.32
N ASN A 186 19.76 6.69 26.15
CA ASN A 186 20.51 6.33 24.95
C ASN A 186 20.08 4.98 24.33
N ASN A 187 18.89 4.46 24.65
CA ASN A 187 18.30 3.32 23.95
C ASN A 187 17.81 3.74 22.56
N LEU A 188 17.72 2.79 21.63
CA LEU A 188 17.29 3.05 20.27
C LEU A 188 15.77 3.00 20.15
N VAL A 189 15.20 3.89 19.36
CA VAL A 189 13.77 4.00 19.13
C VAL A 189 13.53 4.03 17.62
N VAL A 190 12.88 3.00 17.09
CA VAL A 190 12.45 2.93 15.69
C VAL A 190 11.08 3.58 15.58
N ILE A 191 10.90 4.50 14.64
CA ILE A 191 9.64 5.19 14.43
C ILE A 191 9.16 4.93 13.00
N GLU A 192 7.91 4.49 12.89
CA GLU A 192 7.21 4.23 11.63
C GLU A 192 6.02 5.19 11.51
N LEU A 193 5.88 5.86 10.37
CA LEU A 193 4.86 6.87 10.12
C LEU A 193 3.76 6.31 9.21
N LYS A 194 2.50 6.66 9.49
CA LYS A 194 1.35 6.36 8.63
C LYS A 194 0.41 7.56 8.51
N VAL A 195 0.12 8.01 7.29
CA VAL A 195 -0.87 9.07 7.07
C VAL A 195 -2.31 8.56 7.04
N SER A 196 -2.51 7.27 6.84
CA SER A 196 -3.83 6.63 6.85
C SER A 196 -4.12 5.93 8.19
N ARG A 197 -5.27 5.23 8.27
CA ARG A 197 -5.55 4.32 9.39
C ARG A 197 -4.42 3.30 9.44
N GLY A 198 -3.69 3.24 10.55
CA GLY A 198 -2.62 2.26 10.69
C GLY A 198 -3.21 0.85 10.63
N SER A 199 -2.91 0.08 9.58
CA SER A 199 -3.22 -1.35 9.55
C SER A 199 -2.27 -2.09 10.50
N ASP A 200 -2.70 -3.22 11.07
CA ASP A 200 -1.85 -4.09 11.88
C ASP A 200 -0.59 -4.59 11.15
N ARG A 201 -0.54 -4.54 9.81
CA ARG A 201 0.70 -4.73 9.03
C ARG A 201 1.86 -3.85 9.49
N VAL A 202 1.56 -2.64 9.99
CA VAL A 202 2.57 -1.73 10.54
C VAL A 202 3.31 -2.35 11.73
N ILE A 203 2.65 -3.27 12.46
CA ILE A 203 3.26 -4.04 13.55
C ILE A 203 4.34 -4.97 13.01
N GLY A 204 4.06 -5.71 11.93
CA GLY A 204 5.04 -6.56 11.28
C GLY A 204 6.25 -5.77 10.78
N GLN A 205 6.00 -4.60 10.18
CA GLN A 205 7.04 -3.69 9.69
C GLN A 205 7.92 -3.17 10.83
N ILE A 206 7.32 -2.62 11.89
CA ILE A 206 8.10 -2.06 13.01
C ILE A 206 8.88 -3.15 13.75
N LEU A 207 8.31 -4.33 13.96
CA LEU A 207 9.00 -5.45 14.60
C LEU A 207 10.19 -5.96 13.77
N ARG A 208 10.04 -5.99 12.43
CA ARG A 208 11.15 -6.34 11.52
C ARG A 208 12.31 -5.34 11.65
N TYR A 209 12.02 -4.05 11.68
CA TYR A 209 13.03 -3.01 11.85
C TYR A 209 13.66 -3.03 13.24
N MET A 210 12.87 -3.15 14.30
CA MET A 210 13.38 -3.29 15.67
C MET A 210 14.32 -4.48 15.80
N GLY A 211 13.98 -5.63 15.19
CA GLY A 211 14.84 -6.82 15.16
C GLY A 211 16.17 -6.57 14.46
N TRP A 212 16.15 -5.92 13.30
CA TRP A 212 17.38 -5.56 12.57
C TRP A 212 18.24 -4.57 13.38
N VAL A 213 17.63 -3.53 13.95
CA VAL A 213 18.32 -2.54 14.79
C VAL A 213 18.91 -3.18 16.05
N LYS A 214 18.17 -4.10 16.70
CA LYS A 214 18.66 -4.83 17.87
C LYS A 214 19.91 -5.65 17.53
N LYS A 215 19.91 -6.31 16.37
CA LYS A 215 21.00 -7.16 15.92
C LYS A 215 22.25 -6.37 15.49
N HIS A 216 22.10 -5.24 14.80
CA HIS A 216 23.23 -4.58 14.14
C HIS A 216 23.70 -3.30 14.85
N LEU A 217 22.81 -2.59 15.56
CA LEU A 217 23.12 -1.27 16.10
C LEU A 217 23.04 -1.19 17.62
N ALA A 218 22.14 -1.94 18.26
CA ALA A 218 21.81 -1.72 19.66
C ALA A 218 22.91 -2.15 20.63
N GLY A 219 23.62 -3.25 20.35
CA GLY A 219 24.43 -3.93 21.36
C GLY A 219 23.57 -4.23 22.59
N GLU A 220 24.04 -3.81 23.77
CA GLU A 220 23.32 -3.98 25.04
C GLU A 220 22.13 -3.02 25.23
N ARG A 221 22.01 -1.99 24.37
CA ARG A 221 20.90 -1.03 24.47
C ARG A 221 19.56 -1.70 24.20
N LYS A 222 18.50 -1.17 24.80
CA LYS A 222 17.14 -1.56 24.45
C LYS A 222 16.75 -0.99 23.08
N VAL A 223 15.77 -1.62 22.46
CA VAL A 223 15.15 -1.14 21.21
C VAL A 223 13.66 -1.08 21.43
N ALA A 224 13.07 0.09 21.25
CA ALA A 224 11.63 0.31 21.28
C ALA A 224 11.11 0.70 19.89
N GLY A 225 9.82 0.52 19.67
CA GLY A 225 9.10 0.94 18.48
C GLY A 225 8.09 2.03 18.81
N ILE A 226 7.92 3.00 17.91
CA ILE A 226 6.84 3.97 17.93
C ILE A 226 6.14 3.94 16.58
N ILE A 227 4.81 3.79 16.60
CA ILE A 227 3.97 3.98 15.41
C ILE A 227 3.26 5.32 15.56
N VAL A 228 3.41 6.18 14.56
CA VAL A 228 2.73 7.49 14.51
C VAL A 228 1.72 7.47 13.37
N ALA A 229 0.42 7.61 13.69
CA ALA A 229 -0.65 7.59 12.70
C ALA A 229 -1.68 8.71 12.88
N CYS A 230 -2.43 9.06 11.83
CA CYS A 230 -3.49 10.08 11.95
C CYS A 230 -4.73 9.56 12.71
N ASN A 231 -4.89 8.24 12.74
CA ASN A 231 -5.98 7.52 13.39
C ASN A 231 -5.49 6.11 13.71
N ILE A 232 -5.61 5.71 14.98
CA ILE A 232 -5.28 4.37 15.48
C ILE A 232 -6.58 3.68 15.87
N ASP A 233 -7.00 2.74 15.03
CA ASP A 233 -8.21 1.95 15.25
C ASP A 233 -8.02 0.85 16.31
N ASP A 234 -9.13 0.22 16.68
CA ASP A 234 -9.13 -0.83 17.71
C ASP A 234 -8.30 -2.05 17.29
N LYS A 235 -8.22 -2.36 15.99
CA LYS A 235 -7.42 -3.51 15.51
C LYS A 235 -5.93 -3.28 15.80
N LEU A 236 -5.41 -2.11 15.43
CA LEU A 236 -4.03 -1.76 15.73
C LEU A 236 -3.77 -1.67 17.24
N ARG A 237 -4.74 -1.16 18.02
CA ARG A 237 -4.65 -1.16 19.50
C ARG A 237 -4.56 -2.57 20.06
N TYR A 238 -5.40 -3.49 19.59
CA TYR A 238 -5.37 -4.89 20.03
C TYR A 238 -4.07 -5.58 19.61
N ALA A 239 -3.61 -5.39 18.36
CA ALA A 239 -2.37 -5.97 17.87
C ALA A 239 -1.14 -5.49 18.66
N ALA A 240 -1.11 -4.21 19.04
CA ALA A 240 -0.03 -3.64 19.84
C ALA A 240 -0.14 -3.92 21.35
N SER A 241 -1.33 -4.32 21.85
CA SER A 241 -1.61 -4.35 23.30
C SER A 241 -0.70 -5.27 24.12
N LEU A 242 -0.12 -6.30 23.50
CA LEU A 242 0.79 -7.24 24.16
C LEU A 242 2.27 -6.89 23.95
N LEU A 243 2.57 -5.87 23.13
CA LEU A 243 3.93 -5.45 22.80
C LEU A 243 4.39 -4.38 23.80
N THR A 244 5.17 -4.78 24.80
CA THR A 244 5.65 -3.88 25.86
C THR A 244 6.62 -2.80 25.38
N ASP A 245 7.32 -3.07 24.28
CA ASP A 245 8.33 -2.17 23.72
C ASP A 245 7.82 -1.41 22.48
N VAL A 246 6.51 -1.45 22.19
CA VAL A 246 5.89 -0.70 21.09
C VAL A 246 4.87 0.31 21.63
N MET A 247 5.01 1.56 21.22
CA MET A 247 4.15 2.67 21.61
C MET A 247 3.37 3.19 20.39
N LEU A 248 2.18 3.71 20.66
CA LEU A 248 1.25 4.22 19.66
C LEU A 248 1.02 5.71 19.88
N PHE A 249 1.19 6.52 18.83
CA PHE A 249 0.96 7.97 18.85
C PHE A 249 -0.01 8.37 17.75
N GLU A 250 -1.08 9.06 18.12
CA GLU A 250 -1.97 9.72 17.16
C GLU A 250 -1.51 11.16 16.92
N TYR A 251 -1.43 11.58 15.67
CA TYR A 251 -1.21 12.98 15.31
C TYR A 251 -2.47 13.59 14.69
N GLN A 252 -2.62 14.92 14.84
CA GLN A 252 -3.73 15.67 14.25
C GLN A 252 -3.19 16.80 13.37
N LEU A 253 -3.76 16.93 12.18
CA LEU A 253 -3.46 18.01 11.24
C LEU A 253 -4.61 19.02 11.26
N LYS A 254 -4.32 20.30 11.52
CA LYS A 254 -5.31 21.39 11.48
C LYS A 254 -4.90 22.38 10.41
N PHE A 255 -5.83 22.67 9.49
CA PHE A 255 -5.66 23.71 8.48
C PHE A 255 -6.72 24.77 8.67
N ASP A 256 -6.28 26.02 8.80
CA ASP A 256 -7.12 27.20 8.81
C ASP A 256 -6.79 28.04 7.57
N LEU A 257 -7.81 28.61 6.93
CA LEU A 257 -7.65 29.46 5.76
C LEU A 257 -8.26 30.83 6.04
N ASP A 258 -7.42 31.85 5.97
CA ASP A 258 -7.85 33.23 6.10
C ASP A 258 -8.04 33.88 4.73
N ARG A 259 -9.15 34.60 4.56
CA ARG A 259 -9.39 35.38 3.35
C ARG A 259 -8.53 36.63 3.36
N VAL A 260 -7.68 36.79 2.35
CA VAL A 260 -6.94 38.03 2.11
C VAL A 260 -7.78 38.99 1.27
N ALA A 261 -8.01 40.20 1.76
CA ALA A 261 -8.64 41.26 0.99
C ALA A 261 -7.64 41.84 -0.04
N LEU A 262 -8.07 41.98 -1.29
CA LEU A 262 -7.30 42.66 -2.33
C LEU A 262 -7.58 44.17 -2.24
N LYS A 263 -6.52 44.98 -2.29
CA LYS A 263 -6.60 46.45 -2.35
C LYS A 263 -6.96 46.93 -3.75
#